data_AF-A0AAU3RJB9-F1
#
_entry.id   AF-A0AAU3RJB9-F1
#
_cell.length_a   1.000
_cell.length_b   1.000
_cell.length_c   1.000
_cell.angle_alpha   90.00
_cell.angle_beta   90.00
_cell.angle_gamma   90.00
#
_symmetry.space_group_name_H-M   'P 1'
#
loop_
_entity.id
_entity.type
_entity.pdbx_description
1 polymer ?
#
loop_
_entity_poly.entity_id
_entity_poly.type
_entity_poly.pdbx_seq_one_letter_code
_entity_poly.pdbx_strand_id
1 'polypeptide(L)' 'MTETYEYQPHRLLRKRVRDIASGVEGELMAVIAEGATDIAYIRKSDGREFTTAATNVQAAGQ' A
#
# COMPACT_ATOMS: atom_id res chain seq x y z
N MET A 1 10.11 10.04 -20.78
CA MET A 1 10.26 9.26 -19.54
C MET A 1 8.94 8.53 -19.36
N THR A 2 8.93 7.21 -19.46
CA THR A 2 7.71 6.41 -19.31
C THR A 2 7.52 6.15 -17.82
N GLU A 3 6.74 7.00 -17.16
CA GLU A 3 6.18 6.67 -15.83
C GLU A 3 5.33 5.43 -16.00
N THR A 4 5.91 4.28 -15.66
CA THR A 4 5.30 2.97 -15.91
C THR A 4 4.46 2.65 -14.68
N TYR A 5 3.20 3.04 -14.71
CA TYR A 5 2.22 2.71 -13.67
C TYR A 5 1.86 1.22 -13.75
N GLU A 6 2.81 0.36 -13.38
CA GLU A 6 2.62 -1.08 -13.38
C GLU A 6 1.98 -1.51 -12.06
N TYR A 7 0.83 -2.19 -12.17
CA TYR A 7 0.13 -2.76 -11.04
C TYR A 7 0.89 -4.02 -10.59
N GLN A 8 1.61 -3.90 -9.48
CA GLN A 8 2.43 -4.99 -8.97
C GLN A 8 1.57 -5.99 -8.18
N PRO A 9 1.61 -7.29 -8.47
CA PRO A 9 0.92 -8.30 -7.67
C PRO A 9 1.56 -8.40 -6.29
N HIS A 10 0.97 -7.74 -5.29
CA HIS A 10 1.46 -7.76 -3.92
C HIS A 10 0.83 -8.89 -3.09
N ARG A 11 1.63 -9.59 -2.26
CA ARG A 11 1.14 -10.70 -1.43
C ARG A 11 0.07 -10.28 -0.41
N LEU A 12 0.10 -9.01 0.00
CA LEU A 12 -0.84 -8.42 0.96
C LEU A 12 -2.04 -7.74 0.28
N LEU A 13 -2.18 -7.88 -1.04
CA LEU A 13 -3.28 -7.25 -1.77
C LEU A 13 -4.64 -7.74 -1.22
N ARG A 14 -5.55 -6.80 -0.97
CA ARG A 14 -6.86 -7.02 -0.34
C ARG A 14 -6.77 -7.69 1.03
N LYS A 15 -5.68 -7.47 1.76
CA LYS A 15 -5.52 -7.89 3.15
C LYS A 15 -5.34 -6.68 4.06
N ARG A 16 -5.60 -6.89 5.36
CA ARG A 16 -5.28 -5.88 6.37
C ARG A 16 -3.78 -5.71 6.48
N VAL A 17 -3.36 -4.46 6.43
CA VAL A 17 -1.99 -4.01 6.50
C VAL A 17 -1.86 -2.88 7.50
N ARG A 18 -0.64 -2.71 8.02
CA ARG A 18 -0.25 -1.60 8.87
C ARG A 18 0.92 -0.87 8.23
N ASP A 19 0.80 0.43 8.11
CA ASP A 19 1.91 1.31 7.78
C ASP A 19 2.78 1.47 9.03
N ILE A 20 4.04 1.04 8.96
CA ILE A 20 4.97 1.12 10.10
C ILE A 20 5.45 2.55 10.38
N ALA A 21 5.41 3.44 9.37
CA ALA A 21 5.88 4.81 9.49
C ALA A 21 4.88 5.69 10.27
N SER A 22 3.59 5.57 9.98
CA SER A 22 2.50 6.29 10.65
C SER A 22 1.83 5.48 11.75
N GLY A 23 2.02 4.16 11.77
CA GLY A 23 1.34 3.23 12.67
C GLY A 23 -0.12 2.96 12.30
N VAL A 24 -0.61 3.47 11.17
CA VAL A 24 -2.00 3.40 10.73
C VAL A 24 -2.32 2.06 10.07
N GLU A 25 -3.47 1.49 10.42
CA GLU A 25 -3.97 0.25 9.83
C GLU A 25 -5.04 0.51 8.78
N GLY A 26 -5.09 -0.35 7.77
CA GLY A 26 -6.08 -0.32 6.70
C GLY A 26 -6.00 -1.56 5.80
N GLU A 27 -6.68 -1.52 4.67
CA GLU A 27 -6.71 -2.59 3.68
C GLU A 27 -5.90 -2.17 2.44
N LEU A 28 -4.95 -3.00 2.02
CA LEU A 28 -4.17 -2.73 0.82
C LEU A 28 -5.01 -2.94 -0.43
N MET A 29 -5.29 -1.87 -1.19
CA MET A 29 -6.12 -1.92 -2.39
C MET A 29 -5.31 -2.07 -3.67
N ALA A 30 -4.11 -1.50 -3.72
CA ALA A 30 -3.23 -1.54 -4.88
C ALA A 30 -1.78 -1.27 -4.49
N VAL A 31 -0.84 -1.74 -5.32
CA VAL A 31 0.56 -1.31 -5.30
C VAL A 31 0.95 -0.93 -6.72
N ILE A 32 1.51 0.27 -6.88
CA ILE A 32 1.87 0.84 -8.17
C ILE A 32 3.33 1.25 -8.12
N ALA A 33 4.11 0.86 -9.13
CA ALA A 33 5.46 1.35 -9.30
C ALA A 33 5.44 2.82 -9.76
N GLU A 34 6.03 3.71 -8.98
CA GLU A 34 6.23 5.12 -9.32
C GLU A 34 7.73 5.39 -9.46
N GLY A 35 8.23 5.20 -10.69
CA GLY A 35 9.66 5.35 -11.00
C GLY A 35 10.51 4.31 -10.29
N ALA A 36 11.24 4.73 -9.25
CA ALA A 36 12.11 3.86 -8.45
C ALA A 36 11.45 3.34 -7.16
N THR A 37 10.24 3.78 -6.84
CA THR A 37 9.57 3.46 -5.56
C THR A 37 8.20 2.84 -5.82
N ASP A 38 7.90 1.76 -5.13
CA ASP A 38 6.55 1.19 -5.11
C ASP A 38 5.66 1.94 -4.10
N ILE A 39 4.52 2.43 -4.57
CA ILE A 39 3.50 3.15 -3.79
C ILE A 39 2.33 2.21 -3.50
N ALA A 40 2.02 2.04 -2.22
CA ALA A 40 0.90 1.25 -1.75
C ALA A 40 -0.31 2.13 -1.43
N TYR A 41 -1.46 1.79 -2.02
CA TYR A 41 -2.75 2.43 -1.76
C TYR A 41 -3.50 1.66 -0.69
N ILE A 42 -3.76 2.31 0.43
CA ILE A 42 -4.39 1.71 1.60
C ILE A 42 -5.68 2.43 1.93
N ARG A 43 -6.77 1.67 2.08
CA ARG A 43 -8.06 2.19 2.53
C ARG A 43 -8.24 1.92 4.02
N LYS A 44 -8.39 2.98 4.81
CA LYS A 44 -8.67 2.89 6.25
C LYS A 44 -10.10 2.40 6.49
N SER A 45 -10.34 1.86 7.68
CA SER A 45 -11.71 1.50 8.13
C SER A 45 -12.68 2.68 8.19
N ASP A 46 -12.17 3.91 8.30
CA ASP A 46 -12.95 5.17 8.26
C ASP A 46 -13.40 5.54 6.82
N GLY A 47 -13.03 4.74 5.81
CA GLY A 47 -13.31 5.04 4.40
C GLY A 47 -12.34 6.00 3.74
N ARG A 48 -11.40 6.59 4.50
CA ARG A 48 -10.31 7.43 3.96
C ARG A 48 -9.22 6.57 3.32
N GLU A 49 -8.76 7.01 2.17
CA GLU A 49 -7.64 6.40 1.46
C GLU A 49 -6.36 7.19 1.72
N PHE A 50 -5.25 6.49 1.85
CA PHE A 50 -3.92 7.09 1.92
C PHE A 50 -2.91 6.23 1.16
N THR A 51 -1.84 6.88 0.72
CA THR A 51 -0.71 6.22 0.07
C THR A 51 0.50 6.23 0.98
N THR A 52 1.28 5.16 0.93
CA THR A 52 2.57 5.04 1.63
C THR A 52 3.54 4.25 0.76
N ALA A 53 4.83 4.26 1.09
CA ALA A 53 5.80 3.40 0.42
C ALA A 53 5.45 1.93 0.70
N ALA A 54 5.44 1.07 -0.32
CA ALA A 54 5.13 -0.35 -0.18
C ALA A 54 6.09 -1.06 0.81
N THR A 55 7.30 -0.53 0.95
CA THR A 55 8.30 -0.98 1.93
C THR A 55 7.90 -0.73 3.39
N ASN A 56 7.03 0.24 3.65
CA ASN A 56 6.50 0.51 4.98
C ASN A 56 5.26 -0.35 5.33
N VAL A 57 4.73 -1.10 4.36
CA VAL A 57 3.50 -1.87 4.52
C VAL A 57 3.81 -3.25 5.05
N GLN A 58 3.29 -3.56 6.23
CA GLN A 58 3.37 -4.90 6.82
C GLN A 58 1.98 -5.50 7.00
N ALA A 59 1.90 -6.83 7.08
CA ALA A 59 0.66 -7.51 7.42
C ALA A 59 0.23 -7.09 8.83
N ALA A 60 -0.99 -6.57 8.97
CA ALA A 60 -1.60 -6.42 10.28
C ALA A 60 -2.05 -7.82 10.71
N GLY A 61 -1.36 -8.40 11.69
CA GLY A 61 -1.69 -9.72 12.23
C GLY A 61 -3.16 -9.79 12.61
N GLN A 62 -3.83 -10.88 12.21
CA GLN A 62 -5.22 -11.16 12.61
C GLN A 62 -5.29 -11.52 14.09
#